data_AF-A0A523Y6W6-F1
#
_entry.id   AF-A0A523Y6W6-F1
#
_cell.length_a   1.000
_cell.length_b   1.000
_cell.length_c   1.000
_cell.angle_alpha   90.00
_cell.angle_beta   90.00
_cell.angle_gamma   90.00
#
_symmetry.space_group_name_H-M   'P 1'
#
loop_
_entity.id
_entity.type
_entity.pdbx_description
1 polymer ?
#
loop_
_entity_poly.entity_id
_entity_poly.type
_entity_poly.pdbx_seq_one_letter_code
_entity_poly.pdbx_strand_id
1 'polypeptide(L)'
;IIGKGPGAKSLRLHLPHFTLIGATTRFAMLSPPLRDRFGAVYRLDFYDQQAIETIVRRSADILKVVVEPGGVKEIACRARGTPRVANRLLKRVRDYAQVMAEGVITEAVAIEALARLEVDNIGLDEVDHKVLRTIVEKFDGGPVGLDTIAAAISEEADTIMDVYEPYLLQLGFLERTPRGRVATRLAYEHLGLPYKKGETPQASLW
;
A
#
# COMPACT_ATOMS: atom_id res chain seq x y z
N ILE A 1 -2.44 38.46 -7.66
CA ILE A 1 -1.71 39.74 -7.80
C ILE A 1 -1.72 40.09 -9.28
N ILE A 2 -2.21 41.27 -9.67
CA ILE A 2 -2.20 41.73 -11.07
C ILE A 2 -1.11 42.80 -11.20
N GLY A 3 -0.20 42.62 -12.16
CA GLY A 3 0.99 43.47 -12.39
C GLY A 3 2.28 42.90 -11.80
N LYS A 4 3.44 43.40 -12.26
CA LYS A 4 4.79 43.14 -11.72
C LYS A 4 5.39 44.43 -11.16
N GLY A 5 6.23 44.33 -10.12
CA GLY A 5 6.96 45.46 -9.54
C GLY A 5 6.16 46.28 -8.50
N PRO A 6 6.65 47.47 -8.11
CA PRO A 6 6.06 48.31 -7.05
C PRO A 6 4.61 48.80 -7.31
N GLY A 7 4.06 48.57 -8.51
CA GLY A 7 2.66 48.84 -8.86
C GLY A 7 1.72 47.64 -8.69
N ALA A 8 2.19 46.51 -8.14
CA ALA A 8 1.40 45.31 -7.95
C ALA A 8 0.25 45.57 -6.95
N LYS A 9 -1.00 45.53 -7.44
CA LYS A 9 -2.19 45.68 -6.60
C LYS A 9 -2.70 44.32 -6.13
N SER A 10 -2.90 44.19 -4.82
CA SER A 10 -3.57 43.03 -4.24
C SER A 10 -5.07 43.12 -4.51
N LEU A 11 -5.55 42.32 -5.46
CA LEU A 11 -6.98 42.17 -5.71
C LEU A 11 -7.57 41.25 -4.63
N ARG A 12 -8.46 41.78 -3.80
CA ARG A 12 -9.28 40.97 -2.89
C ARG A 12 -10.54 40.57 -3.63
N LEU A 13 -10.70 39.27 -3.87
CA LEU A 13 -11.91 38.70 -4.46
C LEU A 13 -12.79 38.15 -3.34
N HIS A 14 -14.08 38.45 -3.38
CA HIS A 14 -15.06 37.81 -2.52
C HIS A 14 -15.37 36.43 -3.10
N LEU A 15 -15.14 35.38 -2.31
CA LEU A 15 -15.52 34.02 -2.66
C LEU A 15 -16.94 33.74 -2.13
N PRO A 16 -17.78 33.03 -2.89
CA PRO A 16 -19.03 32.50 -2.37
C PRO A 16 -18.75 31.47 -1.26
N HIS A 17 -19.75 31.19 -0.44
CA HIS A 17 -19.64 30.12 0.55
C HIS A 17 -19.45 28.77 -0.15
N PHE A 18 -18.49 27.99 0.30
CA PHE A 18 -18.22 26.65 -0.20
C PHE A 18 -17.78 25.72 0.93
N THR A 19 -17.89 24.42 0.70
CA THR A 19 -17.34 23.40 1.60
C THR A 19 -16.04 22.88 1.01
N LEU A 20 -14.96 22.98 1.77
CA LEU A 20 -13.66 22.41 1.39
C LEU A 20 -13.56 20.99 1.94
N ILE A 21 -13.31 20.01 1.06
CA ILE A 21 -13.00 18.63 1.44
C ILE A 21 -11.52 18.39 1.11
N GLY A 22 -10.71 18.17 2.15
CA GLY A 22 -9.30 17.80 2.02
C GLY A 22 -9.11 16.30 2.26
N ALA A 23 -8.25 15.67 1.46
CA ALA A 23 -7.81 14.29 1.67
C ALA A 23 -6.28 14.25 1.73
N THR A 24 -5.72 13.54 2.72
CA THR A 24 -4.27 13.37 2.85
C THR A 24 -3.97 12.01 3.46
N THR A 25 -2.88 11.39 3.01
CA THR A 25 -2.28 10.21 3.65
C THR A 25 -1.50 10.59 4.92
N ARG A 26 -1.12 11.87 5.08
CA ARG A 26 -0.25 12.35 6.16
C ARG A 26 -0.84 13.57 6.87
N PHE A 27 -1.81 13.32 7.74
CA PHE A 27 -2.48 14.38 8.52
C PHE A 27 -1.51 15.26 9.33
N ALA A 28 -0.37 14.70 9.77
CA ALA A 28 0.65 15.42 10.52
C ALA A 28 1.43 16.47 9.68
N MET A 29 1.45 16.36 8.34
CA MET A 29 2.16 17.30 7.47
C MET A 29 1.35 18.58 7.20
N LEU A 30 0.06 18.61 7.54
CA LEU A 30 -0.74 19.82 7.40
C LEU A 30 -0.31 20.84 8.47
N SER A 31 -0.12 22.09 8.06
CA SER A 31 0.22 23.17 8.99
C SER A 31 -0.89 23.35 10.03
N PRO A 32 -0.56 23.64 11.31
CA PRO A 32 -1.57 23.85 12.35
C PRO A 32 -2.65 24.87 11.93
N PRO A 33 -2.32 26.05 11.35
CA PRO A 33 -3.33 27.04 10.97
C PRO A 33 -4.33 26.56 9.91
N LEU A 34 -3.94 25.61 9.04
CA LEU A 34 -4.84 25.03 8.05
C LEU A 34 -5.69 23.91 8.67
N ARG A 35 -5.10 23.09 9.55
CA ARG A 35 -5.81 22.01 10.26
C ARG A 35 -6.96 22.55 11.10
N ASP A 36 -6.73 23.64 11.83
CA ASP A 36 -7.73 24.24 12.71
C ASP A 36 -8.95 24.82 11.94
N ARG A 37 -8.88 24.90 10.60
CA ARG A 37 -9.99 25.34 9.74
C ARG A 37 -10.96 24.22 9.37
N PHE A 38 -10.60 22.96 9.58
CA PHE A 38 -11.48 21.82 9.27
C PHE A 38 -12.37 21.49 10.48
N GLY A 39 -13.67 21.75 10.36
CA GLY A 39 -14.65 21.48 11.43
C GLY A 39 -15.00 20.00 11.63
N ALA A 40 -14.65 19.14 10.67
CA ALA A 40 -14.82 17.70 10.78
C ALA A 40 -13.58 16.99 10.23
N VAL A 41 -13.05 16.04 11.00
CA VAL A 41 -11.87 15.25 10.63
C VAL A 41 -12.23 13.78 10.78
N TYR A 42 -12.09 13.02 9.69
CA TYR A 42 -12.36 11.60 9.64
C TYR A 42 -11.07 10.87 9.32
N ARG A 43 -10.74 9.85 10.13
CA ARG A 43 -9.62 8.95 9.88
C ARG A 43 -10.18 7.66 9.29
N LEU A 44 -9.64 7.26 8.15
CA LEU A 44 -9.99 6.01 7.49
C LEU A 44 -8.86 5.03 7.73
N ASP A 45 -9.18 3.94 8.43
CA ASP A 45 -8.27 2.82 8.62
C ASP A 45 -8.54 1.74 7.56
N PHE A 46 -7.68 0.71 7.52
CA PHE A 46 -7.90 -0.44 6.66
C PHE A 46 -9.22 -1.13 7.01
N TYR A 47 -9.88 -1.64 5.98
CA TYR A 47 -11.11 -2.41 6.15
C TYR A 47 -10.78 -3.78 6.74
N ASP A 48 -11.68 -4.28 7.58
CA ASP A 48 -11.64 -5.67 8.00
C ASP A 48 -11.95 -6.63 6.83
N GLN A 49 -11.64 -7.89 7.05
CA GLN A 49 -11.83 -8.95 6.07
C GLN A 49 -13.29 -9.06 5.58
N GLN A 50 -14.27 -8.98 6.49
CA GLN A 50 -15.69 -9.15 6.15
C GLN A 50 -16.20 -8.01 5.27
N ALA A 51 -15.74 -6.78 5.55
CA ALA A 51 -16.07 -5.63 4.75
C ALA A 51 -15.44 -5.72 3.35
N ILE A 52 -14.21 -6.23 3.22
CA ILE A 52 -13.61 -6.49 1.92
C ILE A 52 -14.36 -7.60 1.16
N GLU A 53 -14.73 -8.70 1.80
CA GLU A 53 -15.53 -9.76 1.17
C GLU A 53 -16.85 -9.21 0.63
N THR A 54 -17.50 -8.34 1.40
CA THR A 54 -18.73 -7.64 0.98
C THR A 54 -18.50 -6.76 -0.25
N ILE A 55 -17.38 -6.02 -0.27
CA ILE A 55 -16.98 -5.19 -1.41
C ILE A 55 -16.72 -6.05 -2.65
N VAL A 56 -15.97 -7.14 -2.51
CA VAL A 56 -15.65 -8.06 -3.61
C VAL A 56 -16.92 -8.65 -4.19
N ARG A 57 -17.84 -9.15 -3.35
CA ARG A 57 -19.11 -9.73 -3.79
C ARG A 57 -19.95 -8.71 -4.56
N ARG A 58 -20.13 -7.51 -4.01
CA ARG A 58 -20.85 -6.42 -4.69
C ARG A 58 -20.20 -6.05 -6.03
N SER A 59 -18.87 -6.00 -6.09
CA SER A 59 -18.16 -5.67 -7.31
C SER A 59 -18.28 -6.78 -8.36
N ALA A 60 -18.30 -8.05 -7.95
CA ALA A 60 -18.52 -9.18 -8.86
C ALA A 60 -19.91 -9.12 -9.50
N ASP A 61 -20.94 -8.79 -8.70
CA ASP A 61 -22.30 -8.58 -9.19
C ASP A 61 -22.37 -7.46 -10.24
N ILE A 62 -21.73 -6.31 -9.96
CA ILE A 62 -21.65 -5.18 -10.90
C ILE A 62 -20.94 -5.57 -12.20
N LEU A 63 -19.87 -6.38 -12.10
CA LEU A 63 -19.10 -6.85 -13.26
C LEU A 63 -19.75 -8.05 -13.96
N LYS A 64 -20.87 -8.56 -13.44
CA LYS A 64 -21.59 -9.75 -13.94
C LYS A 64 -20.70 -10.99 -14.03
N VAL A 65 -19.95 -11.23 -12.96
CA VAL A 65 -19.07 -12.40 -12.83
C VAL A 65 -19.60 -13.29 -11.72
N VAL A 66 -19.68 -14.59 -11.98
CA VAL A 66 -20.04 -15.56 -10.96
C VAL A 66 -18.82 -15.80 -10.07
N VAL A 67 -18.96 -15.54 -8.78
CA VAL A 67 -17.91 -15.79 -7.78
C VAL A 67 -18.48 -16.60 -6.64
N GLU A 68 -17.77 -17.66 -6.25
CA GLU A 68 -18.14 -18.49 -5.12
C GLU A 68 -17.58 -17.91 -3.80
N PRO A 69 -18.15 -18.27 -2.64
CA PRO A 69 -17.67 -17.78 -1.34
C PRO A 69 -16.17 -18.01 -1.11
N GLY A 70 -15.63 -19.15 -1.54
CA GLY A 70 -14.19 -19.44 -1.42
C GLY A 70 -13.32 -18.50 -2.27
N GLY A 71 -13.73 -18.22 -3.51
CA GLY A 71 -13.04 -17.24 -4.37
C GLY A 71 -13.10 -15.81 -3.83
N VAL A 72 -14.25 -15.41 -3.25
CA VAL A 72 -14.39 -14.11 -2.57
C VAL A 72 -13.40 -13.99 -1.42
N LYS A 73 -13.35 -15.01 -0.55
CA LYS A 73 -12.48 -15.03 0.63
C LYS A 73 -11.00 -14.93 0.24
N GLU A 74 -10.61 -15.67 -0.79
CA GLU A 74 -9.22 -15.68 -1.27
C GLU A 74 -8.79 -14.31 -1.80
N ILE A 75 -9.62 -13.69 -2.64
CA ILE A 75 -9.36 -12.34 -3.16
C ILE A 75 -9.30 -11.33 -2.01
N ALA A 76 -10.22 -11.44 -1.05
CA ALA A 76 -10.32 -10.52 0.07
C ALA A 76 -9.11 -10.62 1.01
N CYS A 77 -8.63 -11.84 1.30
CA CYS A 77 -7.47 -12.06 2.16
C CYS A 77 -6.19 -11.40 1.59
N ARG A 78 -6.03 -11.44 0.26
CA ARG A 78 -4.89 -10.83 -0.44
C ARG A 78 -5.08 -9.35 -0.77
N ALA A 79 -6.20 -8.73 -0.38
CA ALA A 79 -6.51 -7.33 -0.74
C ALA A 79 -5.90 -6.29 0.21
N ARG A 80 -5.15 -6.70 1.24
CA ARG A 80 -4.48 -5.78 2.19
C ARG A 80 -5.45 -4.78 2.84
N GLY A 81 -6.66 -5.23 3.18
CA GLY A 81 -7.70 -4.37 3.76
C GLY A 81 -8.09 -3.16 2.91
N THR A 82 -7.78 -3.19 1.60
CA THR A 82 -7.90 -2.02 0.71
C THR A 82 -8.90 -2.29 -0.41
N PRO A 83 -10.04 -1.56 -0.47
CA PRO A 83 -11.07 -1.77 -1.50
C PRO A 83 -10.56 -1.61 -2.94
N ARG A 84 -9.63 -0.69 -3.16
CA ARG A 84 -9.00 -0.47 -4.48
C ARG A 84 -8.23 -1.71 -4.94
N VAL A 85 -7.47 -2.33 -4.05
CA VAL A 85 -6.69 -3.55 -4.33
C VAL A 85 -7.64 -4.72 -4.56
N ALA A 86 -8.65 -4.91 -3.70
CA ALA A 86 -9.66 -5.95 -3.85
C ALA A 86 -10.31 -5.92 -5.25
N ASN A 87 -10.74 -4.75 -5.71
CA ASN A 87 -11.36 -4.56 -7.02
C ASN A 87 -10.36 -4.76 -8.17
N ARG A 88 -9.09 -4.40 -8.00
CA ARG A 88 -8.03 -4.66 -8.98
C ARG A 88 -7.81 -6.16 -9.15
N LEU A 89 -7.67 -6.88 -8.03
CA LEU A 89 -7.48 -8.34 -8.02
C LEU A 89 -8.69 -9.05 -8.63
N LEU A 90 -9.91 -8.69 -8.23
CA LEU A 90 -11.13 -9.28 -8.80
C LEU A 90 -11.19 -9.15 -10.33
N LYS A 91 -10.83 -7.98 -10.88
CA LYS A 91 -10.79 -7.79 -12.34
C LYS A 91 -9.78 -8.73 -13.01
N ARG A 92 -8.59 -8.89 -12.43
CA ARG A 92 -7.56 -9.80 -12.97
C ARG A 92 -7.94 -11.26 -12.86
N VAL A 93 -8.50 -11.67 -11.72
CA VAL A 93 -8.99 -13.03 -11.49
C VAL A 93 -10.16 -13.35 -12.42
N ARG A 94 -11.05 -12.37 -12.67
CA ARG A 94 -12.09 -12.50 -13.69
C ARG A 94 -11.49 -12.76 -15.07
N ASP A 95 -10.55 -11.91 -15.49
CA ASP A 95 -9.94 -12.03 -16.82
C ASP A 95 -9.30 -13.42 -17.00
N TYR A 96 -8.67 -13.94 -15.94
CA TYR A 96 -8.17 -15.32 -15.89
C TYR A 96 -9.30 -16.35 -16.00
N ALA A 97 -10.33 -16.25 -15.16
CA ALA A 97 -11.43 -17.21 -15.09
C ALA A 97 -12.22 -17.28 -16.41
N GLN A 98 -12.38 -16.16 -17.11
CA GLN A 98 -13.05 -16.12 -18.41
C GLN A 98 -12.31 -16.92 -19.49
N VAL A 99 -10.98 -17.03 -19.40
CA VAL A 99 -10.16 -17.75 -20.38
C VAL A 99 -9.91 -19.20 -19.94
N MET A 100 -9.70 -19.43 -18.65
CA MET A 100 -9.17 -20.69 -18.13
C MET A 100 -10.17 -21.51 -17.30
N ALA A 101 -11.29 -20.93 -16.86
CA ALA A 101 -12.19 -21.56 -15.88
C ALA A 101 -13.68 -21.24 -16.11
N GLU A 102 -14.11 -21.23 -17.38
CA GLU A 102 -15.53 -21.09 -17.78
C GLU A 102 -16.26 -19.87 -17.20
N GLY A 103 -15.52 -18.83 -16.78
CA GLY A 103 -16.06 -17.59 -16.24
C GLY A 103 -16.54 -17.65 -14.78
N VAL A 104 -16.28 -18.74 -14.06
CA VAL A 104 -16.63 -18.88 -12.62
C VAL A 104 -15.38 -18.76 -11.75
N ILE A 105 -15.41 -17.85 -10.78
CA ILE A 105 -14.32 -17.67 -9.82
C ILE A 105 -14.58 -18.55 -8.59
N THR A 106 -13.99 -19.73 -8.57
CA THR A 106 -13.94 -20.62 -7.39
C THR A 106 -12.69 -20.33 -6.54
N GLU A 107 -12.56 -20.99 -5.39
CA GLU A 107 -11.36 -20.88 -4.53
C GLU A 107 -10.09 -21.30 -5.30
N ALA A 108 -10.11 -22.45 -5.95
CA ALA A 108 -8.97 -22.95 -6.71
C ALA A 108 -8.57 -22.02 -7.86
N VAL A 109 -9.56 -21.47 -8.58
CA VAL A 109 -9.32 -20.52 -9.68
C VAL A 109 -8.73 -19.22 -9.14
N ALA A 110 -9.22 -18.71 -8.01
CA ALA A 110 -8.68 -17.51 -7.39
C ALA A 110 -7.23 -17.73 -6.94
N ILE A 111 -6.91 -18.87 -6.29
CA ILE A 111 -5.55 -19.20 -5.86
C ILE A 111 -4.61 -19.27 -7.08
N GLU A 112 -5.00 -19.98 -8.13
CA GLU A 112 -4.15 -20.13 -9.32
C GLU A 112 -3.95 -18.79 -10.04
N ALA A 113 -5.02 -18.01 -10.21
CA ALA A 113 -4.95 -16.70 -10.84
C ALA A 113 -4.06 -15.72 -10.05
N LEU A 114 -4.19 -15.69 -8.72
CA LEU A 114 -3.41 -14.80 -7.86
C LEU A 114 -1.95 -15.24 -7.80
N ALA A 115 -1.67 -16.55 -7.80
CA ALA A 115 -0.31 -17.07 -7.91
C ALA A 115 0.37 -16.66 -9.22
N ARG A 116 -0.35 -16.70 -10.35
CA ARG A 116 0.17 -16.22 -11.65
C ARG A 116 0.36 -14.71 -11.73
N LEU A 117 -0.32 -13.96 -10.87
CA LEU A 117 -0.12 -12.52 -10.71
C LEU A 117 1.00 -12.21 -9.71
N GLU A 118 1.71 -13.23 -9.23
CA GLU A 118 2.77 -13.12 -8.22
C GLU A 118 2.27 -12.41 -6.94
N VAL A 119 1.00 -12.62 -6.60
CA VAL A 119 0.42 -12.17 -5.33
C VAL A 119 0.48 -13.34 -4.38
N ASP A 120 1.25 -13.19 -3.30
CA ASP A 120 1.43 -14.25 -2.32
C ASP A 120 0.17 -14.47 -1.44
N ASN A 121 0.25 -15.44 -0.53
CA ASN A 121 -0.87 -15.79 0.36
C ASN A 121 -1.20 -14.70 1.40
N ILE A 122 -0.32 -13.74 1.62
CA ILE A 122 -0.51 -12.62 2.55
C ILE A 122 -0.78 -11.30 1.81
N GLY A 123 -0.91 -11.32 0.48
CA GLY A 123 -1.26 -10.16 -0.34
C GLY A 123 -0.11 -9.25 -0.76
N LEU A 124 1.15 -9.66 -0.58
CA LEU A 124 2.30 -8.98 -1.17
C LEU A 124 2.35 -9.23 -2.66
N ASP A 125 2.64 -8.18 -3.43
CA ASP A 125 2.86 -8.27 -4.87
C ASP A 125 4.35 -8.21 -5.23
N GLU A 126 4.66 -8.30 -6.53
CA GLU A 126 6.02 -8.26 -7.05
C GLU A 126 6.84 -7.06 -6.53
N VAL A 127 6.22 -5.89 -6.35
CA VAL A 127 6.93 -4.69 -5.88
C VAL A 127 7.24 -4.80 -4.39
N ASP A 128 6.29 -5.29 -3.58
CA ASP A 128 6.52 -5.58 -2.16
C ASP A 128 7.71 -6.54 -2.00
N HIS A 129 7.75 -7.63 -2.78
CA HIS A 129 8.87 -8.58 -2.78
C HIS A 129 10.17 -7.93 -3.24
N LYS A 130 10.16 -7.08 -4.28
CA LYS A 130 11.34 -6.35 -4.74
C LYS A 130 11.89 -5.41 -3.67
N VAL A 131 11.03 -4.73 -2.92
CA VAL A 131 11.44 -3.88 -1.79
C VAL A 131 12.16 -4.72 -0.74
N LEU A 132 11.54 -5.81 -0.27
CA LEU A 132 12.13 -6.66 0.76
C LEU A 132 13.43 -7.33 0.29
N ARG A 133 13.45 -7.92 -0.91
CA ARG A 133 14.65 -8.53 -1.49
C ARG A 133 15.78 -7.52 -1.69
N THR A 134 15.46 -6.29 -2.12
CA THR A 134 16.48 -5.25 -2.24
C THR A 134 17.13 -4.96 -0.90
N ILE A 135 16.35 -4.81 0.16
CA ILE A 135 16.89 -4.55 1.50
C ILE A 135 17.71 -5.74 2.00
N VAL A 136 17.21 -6.96 1.83
CA VAL A 136 17.86 -8.18 2.34
C VAL A 136 19.10 -8.57 1.53
N GLU A 137 18.97 -8.67 0.21
CA GLU A 137 19.99 -9.23 -0.68
C GLU A 137 21.04 -8.20 -1.10
N LYS A 138 20.64 -6.94 -1.36
CA LYS A 138 21.59 -5.89 -1.80
C LYS A 138 22.19 -5.09 -0.65
N PHE A 139 21.50 -5.00 0.48
CA PHE A 139 21.91 -4.17 1.63
C PHE A 139 22.05 -4.95 2.94
N ASP A 140 22.12 -6.28 2.88
CA ASP A 140 22.32 -7.20 4.02
C ASP A 140 21.37 -6.96 5.20
N GLY A 141 20.12 -6.58 4.90
CA GLY A 141 19.08 -6.31 5.89
C GLY A 141 18.92 -4.83 6.26
N GLY A 142 19.79 -3.94 5.77
CA GLY A 142 19.75 -2.50 6.05
C GLY A 142 20.69 -2.08 7.19
N PRO A 143 20.60 -0.82 7.67
CA PRO A 143 19.64 0.22 7.29
C PRO A 143 19.93 0.85 5.92
N VAL A 144 18.89 1.05 5.11
CA VAL A 144 18.99 1.69 3.79
C VAL A 144 18.02 2.87 3.64
N GLY A 145 18.46 3.93 2.96
CA GLY A 145 17.63 5.11 2.67
C GLY A 145 16.49 4.78 1.70
N LEU A 146 15.36 5.50 1.81
CA LEU A 146 14.22 5.30 0.92
C LEU A 146 14.57 5.56 -0.54
N ASP A 147 15.30 6.65 -0.81
CA ASP A 147 15.70 7.02 -2.17
C ASP A 147 16.62 5.96 -2.80
N THR A 148 17.42 5.30 -1.97
CA THR A 148 18.29 4.20 -2.43
C THR A 148 17.49 2.95 -2.78
N ILE A 149 16.47 2.59 -1.98
CA ILE A 149 15.55 1.50 -2.31
C ILE A 149 14.80 1.83 -3.61
N ALA A 150 14.26 3.05 -3.69
CA ALA A 150 13.51 3.56 -4.84
C ALA A 150 14.31 3.46 -6.14
N ALA A 151 15.55 3.96 -6.12
CA ALA A 151 16.47 3.84 -7.25
C ALA A 151 16.77 2.38 -7.61
N ALA A 152 16.96 1.51 -6.61
CA ALA A 152 17.33 0.12 -6.82
C ALA A 152 16.23 -0.75 -7.44
N ILE A 153 14.95 -0.37 -7.28
CA ILE A 153 13.79 -1.05 -7.87
C ILE A 153 13.12 -0.25 -8.99
N SER A 154 13.67 0.92 -9.34
CA SER A 154 13.12 1.84 -10.36
C SER A 154 11.68 2.29 -10.08
N GLU A 155 11.42 2.62 -8.81
CA GLU A 155 10.13 3.18 -8.35
C GLU A 155 10.31 4.55 -7.71
N GLU A 156 9.20 5.27 -7.53
CA GLU A 156 9.20 6.54 -6.81
C GLU A 156 9.22 6.33 -5.28
N ALA A 157 10.05 7.11 -4.59
CA ALA A 157 10.19 7.05 -3.13
C ALA A 157 8.85 7.27 -2.40
N ASP A 158 8.06 8.26 -2.83
CA ASP A 158 6.74 8.53 -2.26
C ASP A 158 5.78 7.36 -2.47
N THR A 159 5.82 6.69 -3.63
CA THR A 159 5.01 5.50 -3.89
C THR A 159 5.38 4.36 -2.94
N ILE A 160 6.67 4.09 -2.72
CA ILE A 160 7.12 3.11 -1.73
C ILE A 160 6.60 3.47 -0.34
N MET A 161 6.74 4.73 0.07
CA MET A 161 6.38 5.19 1.40
C MET A 161 4.87 5.18 1.68
N ASP A 162 4.06 5.60 0.71
CA ASP A 162 2.62 5.81 0.88
C ASP A 162 1.78 4.59 0.49
N VAL A 163 2.30 3.72 -0.38
CA VAL A 163 1.53 2.56 -0.91
C VAL A 163 1.98 1.24 -0.30
N TYR A 164 3.27 0.95 -0.29
CA TYR A 164 3.80 -0.38 0.03
C TYR A 164 4.25 -0.49 1.49
N GLU A 165 5.04 0.48 1.95
CA GLU A 165 5.61 0.54 3.29
C GLU A 165 4.57 0.45 4.44
N PRO A 166 3.36 1.04 4.37
CA PRO A 166 2.38 0.94 5.46
C PRO A 166 1.98 -0.51 5.76
N TYR A 167 1.79 -1.33 4.73
CA TYR A 167 1.40 -2.73 4.88
C TYR A 167 2.58 -3.60 5.35
N LEU A 168 3.77 -3.37 4.80
CA LEU A 168 4.99 -4.07 5.25
C LEU A 168 5.34 -3.77 6.71
N LEU A 169 5.10 -2.54 7.18
CA LEU A 169 5.22 -2.17 8.60
C LEU A 169 4.16 -2.85 9.46
N GLN A 170 2.92 -2.92 8.99
CA GLN A 170 1.82 -3.58 9.71
C GLN A 170 2.05 -5.08 9.89
N LEU A 171 2.60 -5.75 8.86
CA LEU A 171 3.02 -7.16 8.94
C LEU A 171 4.30 -7.37 9.77
N GLY A 172 5.00 -6.29 10.13
CA GLY A 172 6.26 -6.34 10.86
C GLY A 172 7.42 -6.85 10.04
N PHE A 173 7.35 -6.80 8.70
CA PHE A 173 8.42 -7.22 7.79
C PHE A 173 9.48 -6.13 7.61
N LEU A 174 9.07 -4.88 7.80
CA LEU A 174 9.92 -3.70 7.68
C LEU A 174 9.92 -2.94 9.00
N GLU A 175 11.05 -2.33 9.34
CA GLU A 175 11.19 -1.42 10.46
C GLU A 175 11.79 -0.08 9.99
N ARG A 176 11.25 1.03 10.51
CA ARG A 176 11.78 2.38 10.26
C ARG A 176 12.73 2.79 11.37
N THR A 177 13.98 3.07 11.01
CA THR A 177 14.99 3.64 11.92
C THR A 177 15.40 5.03 11.45
N PRO A 178 16.01 5.88 12.32
CA PRO A 178 16.55 7.18 11.89
C PRO A 178 17.59 7.08 10.78
N ARG A 179 18.27 5.93 10.66
CA ARG A 179 19.32 5.67 9.66
C ARG A 179 18.77 5.11 8.34
N GLY A 180 17.51 4.67 8.30
CA GLY A 180 16.93 4.00 7.14
C GLY A 180 15.96 2.89 7.50
N ARG A 181 15.55 2.13 6.48
CA ARG A 181 14.66 0.97 6.58
C ARG A 181 15.48 -0.29 6.83
N VAL A 182 14.98 -1.16 7.69
CA VAL A 182 15.59 -2.44 8.06
C VAL A 182 14.58 -3.55 7.83
N ALA A 183 15.02 -4.67 7.24
CA ALA A 183 14.20 -5.87 7.10
C ALA A 183 14.26 -6.69 8.39
N THR A 184 13.10 -7.07 8.92
CA THR A 184 13.03 -7.85 10.17
C THR A 184 13.24 -9.34 9.90
N ARG A 185 13.42 -10.14 10.96
CA ARG A 185 13.48 -11.61 10.87
C ARG A 185 12.30 -12.20 10.08
N LEU A 186 11.09 -11.65 10.24
CA LEU A 186 9.90 -12.15 9.56
C LEU A 186 10.00 -12.02 8.04
N ALA A 187 10.63 -10.94 7.54
CA ALA A 187 10.86 -10.78 6.12
C ALA A 187 11.83 -11.83 5.56
N TYR A 188 12.88 -12.19 6.30
CA TYR A 188 13.81 -13.26 5.90
C TYR A 188 13.12 -14.61 5.84
N GLU A 189 12.34 -14.95 6.88
CA GLU A 189 11.58 -16.20 6.94
C GLU A 189 10.58 -16.30 5.80
N HIS A 190 9.88 -15.21 5.51
CA HIS A 190 8.93 -15.15 4.41
C HIS A 190 9.60 -15.29 3.03
N LEU A 191 10.78 -14.69 2.84
CA LEU A 191 11.55 -14.83 1.59
C LEU A 191 12.30 -16.17 1.48
N GLY A 192 12.29 -17.01 2.52
CA GLY A 192 13.05 -18.26 2.58
C GLY A 192 14.56 -18.06 2.64
N LEU A 193 15.02 -16.92 3.16
CA LEU A 193 16.43 -16.55 3.24
C LEU A 193 16.99 -16.76 4.64
N PRO A 194 18.26 -17.15 4.79
CA PRO A 194 18.88 -17.32 6.10
C PRO A 194 19.03 -15.97 6.80
N TYR A 195 18.38 -15.82 7.96
CA TYR A 195 18.57 -14.64 8.80
C TYR A 195 19.93 -14.71 9.51
N LYS A 196 20.91 -13.97 9.00
CA LYS A 196 22.16 -13.74 9.71
C LYS A 196 21.91 -12.65 10.74
N LYS A 197 21.89 -13.03 12.01
CA LYS A 197 21.81 -12.08 13.12
C LYS A 197 23.07 -11.21 13.10
N GLY A 198 23.00 -10.05 12.46
CA GLY A 198 24.03 -9.03 12.54
C GLY A 198 24.15 -8.61 14.00
N GLU A 199 25.36 -8.70 14.56
CA GLU A 199 25.70 -8.12 15.86
C GLU A 199 25.17 -6.70 15.89
N THR A 200 24.27 -6.44 16.83
CA THR A 200 23.85 -5.08 17.15
C THR A 200 25.14 -4.30 17.41
N PRO A 201 25.43 -3.17 16.74
CA PRO A 201 26.52 -2.32 17.18
C PRO A 201 26.10 -1.87 18.58
N GLN A 202 26.67 -2.53 19.57
CA GLN A 202 26.52 -2.20 20.96
C GLN A 202 26.86 -0.72 21.06
N ALA A 203 25.86 0.08 21.45
CA ALA A 203 26.06 1.49 21.70
C ALA A 203 27.27 1.61 22.64
N SER A 204 28.36 2.15 22.11
CA SER A 204 29.55 2.46 22.90
C SER A 204 29.12 3.52 23.91
N LEU A 205 28.82 3.07 25.14
CA LEU A 205 28.75 3.91 26.32
C LEU A 205 30.17 4.36 26.64
N TRP A 206 30.57 5.51 26.09
CA TRP A 206 31.67 6.35 26.57
C TRP A 206 31.30 7.81 26.34
#